data_AF-A0AAD4BV37-F1
#
_entry.id   AF-A0AAD4BV37-F1
#
_cell.length_a   1.000
_cell.length_b   1.000
_cell.length_c   1.000
_cell.angle_alpha   90.00
_cell.angle_beta   90.00
_cell.angle_gamma   90.00
#
_symmetry.space_group_name_H-M   'P 1'
#
loop_
_entity.id
_entity.type
_entity.pdbx_description
1 polymer ?
#
loop_
_entity_poly.entity_id
_entity_poly.type
_entity_poly.pdbx_seq_one_letter_code
_entity_poly.pdbx_strand_id
1 'polypeptide(L)'
;MMKLQNLATLVALVPYALGFPRLENFPEYRSLAGLSPREVRAVARTFSSTPGAQSLPPPISDTSAKVVYDSEHPYIPDQPGDIRGPCPGLNTLASHGYLPRNGVATPAQIITAVQEGFNMGWNVASLVTYMTFIVDGNHLTNLMSIGANTTADDEPTPGLNIHFNVEGDASTTRGDFYFGNNYSFNEILFDQLEEAANRVGNGFITIESASLHRALRINDSITRNPTFWFGSPRFVAAYLETTVPLAFFVNNQTLDTTLNLTLDVARDFYEKHRFPEGFVRRQGPFDVAEVGSMFAKIFPLINVPPGHNEGVGNYVVNPEDDGSSCYSYHRQVNLTAQLYPNPTPELEVAIKANLVTFYQTLQNSTCEQYFPYGQ
;
A
#
# COMPACT_ATOMS: atom_id res chain seq x y z
N MET A 1 -3.33 -47.48 -2.92
CA MET A 1 -4.60 -46.74 -2.97
C MET A 1 -4.86 -46.12 -1.60
N MET A 2 -4.52 -44.85 -1.42
CA MET A 2 -5.35 -43.87 -0.70
C MET A 2 -4.75 -42.49 -1.01
N LYS A 3 -5.47 -41.69 -1.80
CA LYS A 3 -5.13 -40.31 -2.12
C LYS A 3 -5.33 -39.47 -0.86
N LEU A 4 -4.31 -38.74 -0.40
CA LEU A 4 -4.52 -37.55 0.42
C LEU A 4 -4.52 -36.35 -0.53
N GLN A 5 -5.73 -35.93 -0.90
CA GLN A 5 -6.02 -34.61 -1.47
C GLN A 5 -6.57 -33.73 -0.34
N ASN A 6 -6.25 -32.44 -0.42
CA ASN A 6 -6.80 -31.31 0.35
C ASN A 6 -6.23 -31.11 1.77
N LEU A 7 -4.99 -30.61 1.84
CA LEU A 7 -4.66 -29.63 2.87
C LEU A 7 -5.20 -28.28 2.38
N ALA A 8 -6.44 -27.97 2.74
CA ALA A 8 -6.91 -26.61 2.70
C ALA A 8 -6.03 -25.82 3.67
N THR A 9 -5.17 -24.95 3.15
CA THR A 9 -4.49 -23.92 3.93
C THR A 9 -5.59 -23.19 4.68
N LEU A 10 -5.65 -23.42 6.00
CA LEU A 10 -6.59 -22.77 6.88
C LEU A 10 -6.17 -21.31 6.89
N VAL A 11 -6.69 -20.50 5.96
CA VAL A 11 -6.84 -19.07 6.18
C VAL A 11 -7.62 -19.01 7.47
N ALA A 12 -6.93 -18.72 8.57
CA ALA A 12 -7.59 -18.45 9.83
C ALA A 12 -8.40 -17.17 9.60
N LEU A 13 -9.65 -17.35 9.14
CA LEU A 13 -10.73 -16.44 9.43
C LEU A 13 -10.83 -16.42 10.94
N VAL A 14 -9.98 -15.60 11.58
CA VAL A 14 -10.21 -15.20 12.95
C VAL A 14 -11.62 -14.63 12.94
N PRO A 15 -12.56 -15.23 13.68
CA PRO A 15 -13.89 -14.66 13.79
C PRO A 15 -13.69 -13.34 14.52
N TYR A 16 -13.67 -12.26 13.75
CA TYR A 16 -13.80 -10.91 14.23
C TYR A 16 -15.14 -10.83 14.94
N ALA A 17 -15.18 -11.19 16.22
CA ALA A 17 -16.23 -10.76 17.13
C ALA A 17 -15.99 -9.26 17.40
N LEU A 18 -16.15 -8.46 16.35
CA LEU A 18 -16.17 -7.02 16.46
C LEU A 18 -17.45 -6.68 17.22
N GLY A 19 -17.31 -5.95 18.32
CA GLY A 19 -18.39 -5.07 18.72
C GLY A 19 -18.65 -4.18 17.51
N PHE A 20 -19.71 -4.46 16.75
CA PHE A 20 -20.03 -3.65 15.59
C PHE A 20 -20.23 -2.21 16.10
N PRO A 21 -19.53 -1.21 15.55
CA PRO A 21 -19.97 0.16 15.74
C PRO A 21 -21.46 0.18 15.37
N ARG A 22 -22.29 0.87 16.17
CA ARG A 22 -23.71 1.00 15.84
C ARG A 22 -23.80 1.38 14.37
N LEU A 23 -24.49 0.56 13.56
CA LEU A 23 -24.58 0.70 12.10
C LEU A 23 -24.93 2.13 11.65
N GLU A 24 -25.53 2.92 12.56
CA GLU A 24 -25.84 4.34 12.45
C GLU A 24 -24.63 5.27 12.24
N ASN A 25 -23.41 4.89 12.66
CA ASN A 25 -22.18 5.69 12.54
C ASN A 25 -21.08 5.00 11.70
N PHE A 26 -21.47 4.14 10.76
CA PHE A 26 -20.50 3.42 9.93
C PHE A 26 -19.72 4.39 9.02
N PRO A 27 -18.37 4.49 9.12
CA PRO A 27 -17.62 5.44 8.30
C PRO A 27 -17.72 5.12 6.80
N GLU A 28 -18.00 6.14 5.99
CA GLU A 28 -18.21 5.97 4.53
C GLU A 28 -17.00 5.36 3.80
N TYR A 29 -15.80 5.49 4.34
CA TYR A 29 -14.57 4.96 3.75
C TYR A 29 -14.22 3.53 4.19
N ARG A 30 -14.95 2.97 5.17
CA ARG A 30 -14.66 1.64 5.72
C ARG A 30 -15.17 0.58 4.75
N SER A 31 -14.35 -0.44 4.50
CA SER A 31 -14.72 -1.61 3.69
C SER A 31 -16.01 -2.25 4.20
N LEU A 32 -16.85 -2.72 3.28
CA LEU A 32 -18.09 -3.43 3.59
C LEU A 32 -17.88 -4.95 3.71
N ALA A 33 -16.64 -5.41 3.57
CA ALA A 33 -16.27 -6.82 3.67
C ALA A 33 -16.74 -7.43 5.00
N GLY A 34 -17.21 -8.67 4.94
CA GLY A 34 -17.71 -9.40 6.10
C GLY A 34 -19.11 -8.99 6.61
N LEU A 35 -19.70 -7.91 6.10
CA LEU A 35 -21.09 -7.56 6.42
C LEU A 35 -22.09 -8.44 5.68
N SER A 36 -23.20 -8.78 6.33
CA SER A 36 -24.31 -9.47 5.68
C SER A 36 -25.05 -8.55 4.69
N PRO A 37 -25.78 -9.10 3.70
CA PRO A 37 -26.59 -8.30 2.77
C PRO A 37 -27.65 -7.38 3.43
N ARG A 38 -28.05 -7.70 4.68
CA ARG A 38 -28.95 -6.85 5.47
C ARG A 38 -28.19 -5.66 6.07
N GLU A 39 -27.01 -5.90 6.62
CA GLU A 39 -26.15 -4.85 7.19
C GLU A 39 -25.65 -3.90 6.12
N VAL A 40 -25.19 -4.41 4.97
CA VAL A 40 -24.80 -3.59 3.81
C VAL A 40 -25.92 -2.62 3.42
N ARG A 41 -27.16 -3.10 3.33
CA ARG A 41 -28.32 -2.24 3.03
C ARG A 41 -28.67 -1.27 4.14
N ALA A 42 -28.36 -1.60 5.39
CA ALA A 42 -28.59 -0.70 6.52
C ALA A 42 -27.58 0.46 6.50
N VAL A 43 -26.28 0.16 6.36
CA VAL A 43 -25.22 1.18 6.31
C VAL A 43 -25.27 2.00 5.02
N ALA A 44 -25.60 1.39 3.87
CA ALA A 44 -25.71 2.13 2.62
C ALA A 44 -26.76 3.25 2.66
N ARG A 45 -27.78 3.14 3.54
CA ARG A 45 -28.80 4.18 3.75
C ARG A 45 -28.31 5.35 4.61
N THR A 46 -27.22 5.18 5.35
CA THR A 46 -26.62 6.24 6.16
C THR A 46 -25.58 7.04 5.38
N PHE A 47 -25.13 6.54 4.23
CA PHE A 47 -24.16 7.22 3.38
C PHE A 47 -24.79 8.39 2.64
N SER A 48 -24.02 9.47 2.50
CA SER A 48 -24.41 10.68 1.78
C SER A 48 -24.62 10.40 0.29
N SER A 49 -23.81 9.47 -0.27
CA SER A 49 -23.95 9.01 -1.65
C SER A 49 -23.31 7.63 -1.84
N THR A 50 -23.78 6.89 -2.85
CA THR A 50 -23.20 5.62 -3.27
C THR A 50 -22.88 5.64 -4.77
N PRO A 51 -21.89 6.44 -5.21
CA PRO A 51 -21.58 6.62 -6.64
C PRO A 51 -21.08 5.33 -7.31
N GLY A 52 -20.65 4.32 -6.54
CA GLY A 52 -20.05 3.10 -7.08
C GLY A 52 -18.69 3.38 -7.73
N ALA A 53 -18.20 2.42 -8.53
CA ALA A 53 -16.94 2.57 -9.25
C ALA A 53 -16.90 3.83 -10.12
N GLN A 54 -15.77 4.54 -10.08
CA GLN A 54 -15.53 5.76 -10.88
C GLN A 54 -14.44 5.53 -11.92
N SER A 55 -14.41 6.39 -12.94
CA SER A 55 -13.40 6.33 -14.01
C SER A 55 -12.00 6.67 -13.49
N LEU A 56 -10.98 6.04 -14.08
CA LEU A 56 -9.59 6.39 -13.87
C LEU A 56 -9.32 7.84 -14.32
N PRO A 57 -8.59 8.65 -13.53
CA PRO A 57 -8.09 9.93 -14.01
C PRO A 57 -7.03 9.70 -15.10
N PRO A 58 -6.83 10.66 -16.02
CA PRO A 58 -5.78 10.54 -17.04
C PRO A 58 -4.37 10.75 -16.45
N PRO A 59 -3.31 10.42 -17.22
CA PRO A 59 -1.96 10.88 -16.92
C PRO A 59 -1.89 12.42 -16.83
N ILE A 60 -1.08 12.95 -15.92
CA ILE A 60 -0.83 14.40 -15.85
C ILE A 60 -0.09 14.87 -17.11
N SER A 61 -0.41 16.09 -17.57
CA SER A 61 0.18 16.64 -18.79
C SER A 61 1.58 17.22 -18.58
N ASP A 62 1.82 17.83 -17.42
CA ASP A 62 3.11 18.40 -17.06
C ASP A 62 3.85 17.44 -16.13
N THR A 63 4.88 16.80 -16.67
CA THR A 63 5.80 15.91 -15.93
C THR A 63 7.15 16.58 -15.66
N SER A 64 7.24 17.91 -15.82
CA SER A 64 8.46 18.63 -15.45
C SER A 64 8.65 18.67 -13.93
N ALA A 65 9.92 18.76 -13.54
CA ALA A 65 10.30 19.04 -12.17
C ALA A 65 9.80 20.42 -11.77
N LYS A 66 9.11 20.50 -10.63
CA LYS A 66 8.57 21.73 -10.06
C LYS A 66 8.59 21.65 -8.55
N VAL A 67 8.61 22.81 -7.90
CA VAL A 67 8.42 22.90 -6.45
C VAL A 67 7.03 22.36 -6.12
N VAL A 68 6.95 21.46 -5.14
CA VAL A 68 5.68 20.85 -4.68
C VAL A 68 5.36 21.18 -3.22
N TYR A 69 6.31 21.79 -2.51
CA TYR A 69 6.01 22.51 -1.29
C TYR A 69 5.90 24.01 -1.61
N ASP A 70 4.70 24.43 -2.01
CA ASP A 70 4.37 25.79 -2.41
C ASP A 70 3.18 26.36 -1.60
N SER A 71 2.72 27.56 -1.96
CA SER A 71 1.61 28.22 -1.28
C SER A 71 0.24 27.57 -1.52
N GLU A 72 0.09 26.78 -2.59
CA GLU A 72 -1.13 26.01 -2.87
C GLU A 72 -1.15 24.70 -2.08
N HIS A 73 0.03 24.15 -1.78
CA HIS A 73 0.24 22.90 -1.04
C HIS A 73 1.09 23.10 0.24
N PRO A 74 0.67 23.98 1.17
CA PRO A 74 1.42 24.22 2.39
C PRO A 74 1.37 23.00 3.31
N TYR A 75 2.45 22.78 4.07
CA TYR A 75 2.43 21.83 5.17
C TYR A 75 1.50 22.33 6.27
N ILE A 76 0.58 21.47 6.71
CA ILE A 76 -0.24 21.70 7.90
C ILE A 76 -0.10 20.46 8.79
N PRO A 77 0.33 20.61 10.06
CA PRO A 77 0.38 19.51 11.00
C PRO A 77 -0.98 18.82 11.15
N ASP A 78 -0.95 17.51 11.35
CA ASP A 78 -2.13 16.67 11.49
C ASP A 78 -3.04 17.17 12.64
N GLN A 79 -4.33 17.26 12.37
CA GLN A 79 -5.35 17.69 13.33
C GLN A 79 -6.03 16.48 13.99
N PRO A 80 -6.72 16.64 15.14
CA PRO A 80 -7.51 15.57 15.72
C PRO A 80 -8.52 14.98 14.72
N GLY A 81 -8.42 13.68 14.46
CA GLY A 81 -9.26 12.96 13.49
C GLY A 81 -8.64 12.80 12.10
N ASP A 82 -7.52 13.46 11.80
CA ASP A 82 -6.77 13.18 10.57
C ASP A 82 -6.16 11.77 10.61
N ILE A 83 -6.29 11.06 9.50
CA ILE A 83 -5.85 9.67 9.38
C ILE A 83 -4.54 9.59 8.61
N ARG A 84 -3.58 8.82 9.13
CA ARG A 84 -2.31 8.50 8.49
C ARG A 84 -2.05 7.00 8.59
N GLY A 85 -1.21 6.47 7.72
CA GLY A 85 -0.97 5.02 7.64
C GLY A 85 0.47 4.64 7.40
N PRO A 86 0.71 3.43 6.88
CA PRO A 86 2.05 2.89 6.67
C PRO A 86 2.79 3.57 5.50
N CYS A 87 2.07 4.26 4.60
CA CYS A 87 2.67 4.86 3.41
C CYS A 87 3.15 6.31 3.67
N PRO A 88 4.46 6.56 3.80
CA PRO A 88 4.97 7.92 4.05
C PRO A 88 4.67 8.90 2.91
N GLY A 89 4.59 8.42 1.67
CA GLY A 89 4.24 9.23 0.51
C GLY A 89 2.81 9.78 0.60
N LEU A 90 1.82 8.90 0.80
CA LEU A 90 0.42 9.33 0.93
C LEU A 90 0.18 10.19 2.17
N ASN A 91 0.86 9.87 3.28
CA ASN A 91 0.80 10.70 4.48
C ASN A 91 1.30 12.12 4.19
N THR A 92 2.42 12.26 3.48
CA THR A 92 2.98 13.55 3.09
C THR A 92 2.05 14.32 2.16
N LEU A 93 1.45 13.64 1.17
CA LEU A 93 0.48 14.26 0.26
C LEU A 93 -0.77 14.76 0.99
N ALA A 94 -1.26 14.03 2.00
CA ALA A 94 -2.36 14.49 2.85
C ALA A 94 -1.95 15.69 3.72
N SER A 95 -0.80 15.66 4.37
CA SER A 95 -0.28 16.77 5.18
C SER A 95 0.10 18.02 4.36
N HIS A 96 0.18 17.90 3.03
CA HIS A 96 0.35 19.03 2.10
C HIS A 96 -0.90 19.40 1.30
N GLY A 97 -2.02 18.69 1.46
CA GLY A 97 -3.28 19.01 0.80
C GLY A 97 -3.38 18.58 -0.66
N TYR A 98 -2.43 17.79 -1.18
CA TYR A 98 -2.61 17.07 -2.45
C TYR A 98 -3.71 16.02 -2.35
N LEU A 99 -3.85 15.43 -1.16
CA LEU A 99 -5.00 14.62 -0.76
C LEU A 99 -5.86 15.38 0.27
N PRO A 100 -7.14 14.98 0.43
CA PRO A 100 -7.92 15.40 1.59
C PRO A 100 -7.13 15.19 2.87
N ARG A 101 -6.94 16.26 3.65
CA ARG A 101 -6.05 16.28 4.83
C ARG A 101 -6.48 15.30 5.92
N ASN A 102 -7.76 14.96 5.95
CA ASN A 102 -8.33 13.94 6.85
C ASN A 102 -7.86 12.51 6.54
N GLY A 103 -7.15 12.27 5.43
CA GLY A 103 -6.64 10.95 5.07
C GLY A 103 -7.67 10.00 4.46
N VAL A 104 -8.80 10.53 3.97
CA VAL A 104 -9.83 9.75 3.28
C VAL A 104 -9.96 10.25 1.85
N ALA A 105 -9.79 9.34 0.88
CA ALA A 105 -9.71 9.72 -0.53
C ALA A 105 -10.38 8.68 -1.44
N THR A 106 -10.76 9.14 -2.63
CA THR A 106 -11.12 8.26 -3.75
C THR A 106 -9.86 7.73 -4.45
N PRO A 107 -9.93 6.61 -5.18
CA PRO A 107 -8.84 6.15 -6.04
C PRO A 107 -8.34 7.22 -7.00
N ALA A 108 -9.25 8.01 -7.59
CA ALA A 108 -8.89 9.09 -8.52
C ALA A 108 -8.05 10.18 -7.83
N GLN A 109 -8.43 10.59 -6.61
CA GLN A 109 -7.65 11.56 -5.83
C GLN A 109 -6.26 11.02 -5.50
N ILE A 110 -6.13 9.74 -5.13
CA ILE A 110 -4.84 9.10 -4.86
C ILE A 110 -3.96 9.10 -6.11
N ILE A 111 -4.48 8.63 -7.24
CA ILE A 111 -3.74 8.54 -8.51
C ILE A 111 -3.30 9.93 -8.97
N THR A 112 -4.15 10.95 -8.87
CA THR A 112 -3.77 12.32 -9.22
C THR A 112 -2.73 12.88 -8.25
N ALA A 113 -2.89 12.67 -6.94
CA ALA A 113 -1.97 13.23 -5.94
C ALA A 113 -0.55 12.67 -6.05
N VAL A 114 -0.38 11.36 -6.26
CA VAL A 114 0.96 10.76 -6.42
C VAL A 114 1.63 11.17 -7.73
N GLN A 115 0.85 11.42 -8.78
CA GLN A 115 1.36 12.00 -10.02
C GLN A 115 1.80 13.45 -9.78
N GLU A 116 0.96 14.29 -9.18
CA GLU A 116 1.25 15.71 -9.00
C GLU A 116 2.38 15.97 -8.00
N GLY A 117 2.37 15.32 -6.84
CA GLY A 117 3.35 15.57 -5.79
C GLY A 117 4.69 14.85 -6.00
N PHE A 118 4.69 13.66 -6.62
CA PHE A 118 5.92 12.84 -6.75
C PHE A 118 6.30 12.49 -8.19
N ASN A 119 5.47 12.81 -9.18
CA ASN A 119 5.65 12.37 -10.56
C ASN A 119 5.67 10.83 -10.67
N MET A 120 4.88 10.13 -9.84
CA MET A 120 4.67 8.70 -10.01
C MET A 120 3.94 8.47 -11.34
N GLY A 121 4.47 7.61 -12.21
CA GLY A 121 3.85 7.33 -13.50
C GLY A 121 2.44 6.76 -13.35
N TRP A 122 1.54 7.15 -14.26
CA TRP A 122 0.12 6.78 -14.20
C TRP A 122 -0.11 5.26 -14.10
N ASN A 123 0.70 4.45 -14.78
CA ASN A 123 0.62 2.99 -14.74
C ASN A 123 0.95 2.43 -13.34
N VAL A 124 2.00 2.94 -12.69
CA VAL A 124 2.36 2.54 -11.32
C VAL A 124 1.31 3.04 -10.33
N ALA A 125 0.89 4.30 -10.46
CA ALA A 125 -0.09 4.94 -9.59
C ALA A 125 -1.44 4.21 -9.62
N SER A 126 -1.97 3.94 -10.81
CA SER A 126 -3.24 3.24 -10.97
C SER A 126 -3.17 1.80 -10.47
N LEU A 127 -2.10 1.07 -10.79
CA LEU A 127 -1.90 -0.32 -10.36
C LEU A 127 -1.89 -0.45 -8.84
N VAL A 128 -1.03 0.31 -8.15
CA VAL A 128 -0.89 0.19 -6.68
C VAL A 128 -2.16 0.67 -5.97
N THR A 129 -2.81 1.72 -6.49
CA THR A 129 -4.08 2.22 -5.92
C THR A 129 -5.18 1.17 -6.01
N TYR A 130 -5.41 0.59 -7.19
CA TYR A 130 -6.48 -0.40 -7.36
C TYR A 130 -6.15 -1.75 -6.75
N MET A 131 -4.87 -2.14 -6.68
CA MET A 131 -4.44 -3.31 -5.93
C MET A 131 -4.89 -3.24 -4.48
N THR A 132 -4.80 -2.06 -3.86
CA THR A 132 -5.27 -1.87 -2.49
C THR A 132 -6.80 -1.72 -2.43
N PHE A 133 -7.36 -0.83 -3.27
CA PHE A 133 -8.75 -0.40 -3.17
C PHE A 133 -9.75 -1.54 -3.32
N ILE A 134 -9.48 -2.55 -4.17
CA ILE A 134 -10.45 -3.63 -4.38
C ILE A 134 -10.65 -4.55 -3.17
N VAL A 135 -9.74 -4.50 -2.19
CA VAL A 135 -9.82 -5.30 -0.96
C VAL A 135 -10.22 -4.43 0.23
N ASP A 136 -9.68 -3.22 0.32
CA ASP A 136 -9.85 -2.37 1.51
C ASP A 136 -10.82 -1.19 1.32
N GLY A 137 -11.19 -0.88 0.09
CA GLY A 137 -12.06 0.25 -0.25
C GLY A 137 -13.54 -0.04 0.00
N ASN A 138 -14.29 1.03 0.23
CA ASN A 138 -15.74 0.98 0.18
C ASN A 138 -16.21 1.15 -1.27
N HIS A 139 -16.59 0.04 -1.90
CA HIS A 139 -17.01 0.03 -3.29
C HIS A 139 -18.29 0.84 -3.57
N LEU A 140 -19.17 1.03 -2.58
CA LEU A 140 -20.39 1.81 -2.78
C LEU A 140 -20.10 3.32 -2.78
N THR A 141 -19.29 3.79 -1.82
CA THR A 141 -18.98 5.22 -1.67
C THR A 141 -17.80 5.67 -2.53
N ASN A 142 -17.02 4.72 -3.04
CA ASN A 142 -15.75 4.94 -3.76
C ASN A 142 -14.67 5.62 -2.91
N LEU A 143 -14.68 5.38 -1.61
CA LEU A 143 -13.74 5.96 -0.65
C LEU A 143 -12.88 4.88 0.00
N MET A 144 -11.66 5.25 0.35
CA MET A 144 -10.77 4.46 1.21
C MET A 144 -10.01 5.37 2.17
N SER A 145 -9.60 4.80 3.30
CA SER A 145 -8.69 5.45 4.24
C SER A 145 -7.24 5.18 3.86
N ILE A 146 -6.38 6.19 3.99
CA ILE A 146 -4.92 6.01 3.83
C ILE A 146 -4.24 5.39 5.06
N GLY A 147 -5.01 5.10 6.12
CA GLY A 147 -4.54 4.37 7.28
C GLY A 147 -5.50 4.34 8.46
N ALA A 148 -4.99 4.58 9.68
CA ALA A 148 -5.81 4.67 10.88
C ALA A 148 -5.69 6.03 11.58
N ASN A 149 -6.70 6.33 12.39
CA ASN A 149 -6.59 7.42 13.33
C ASN A 149 -5.59 7.02 14.42
N THR A 150 -4.44 7.70 14.45
CA THR A 150 -3.36 7.44 15.42
C THR A 150 -3.72 7.82 16.86
N THR A 151 -4.91 8.39 17.09
CA THR A 151 -5.40 8.82 18.41
C THR A 151 -6.50 7.93 19.00
N ALA A 152 -6.93 6.87 18.30
CA ALA A 152 -8.00 5.98 18.75
C ALA A 152 -7.50 4.53 18.88
N ASP A 153 -7.45 4.03 20.12
CA ASP A 153 -6.78 2.76 20.46
C ASP A 153 -7.61 1.47 20.23
N ASP A 154 -8.87 1.51 19.76
CA ASP A 154 -9.76 0.34 19.95
C ASP A 154 -10.65 -0.08 18.76
N GLU A 155 -10.39 0.32 17.52
CA GLU A 155 -11.14 -0.16 16.34
C GLU A 155 -10.24 -0.94 15.36
N PRO A 156 -10.71 -2.03 14.71
CA PRO A 156 -9.97 -2.66 13.62
C PRO A 156 -9.65 -1.61 12.57
N THR A 157 -8.35 -1.40 12.34
CA THR A 157 -7.86 -0.28 11.54
C THR A 157 -8.27 -0.44 10.08
N PRO A 158 -9.15 0.44 9.53
CA PRO A 158 -9.62 0.35 8.16
C PRO A 158 -8.56 0.86 7.16
N GLY A 159 -8.76 0.62 5.87
CA GLY A 159 -7.92 1.18 4.80
C GLY A 159 -6.54 0.53 4.72
N LEU A 160 -5.53 1.32 4.32
CA LEU A 160 -4.15 0.84 4.08
C LEU A 160 -3.46 0.15 5.27
N ASN A 161 -4.04 0.16 6.48
CA ASN A 161 -3.49 -0.56 7.64
C ASN A 161 -3.86 -2.05 7.65
N ILE A 162 -4.74 -2.50 6.75
CA ILE A 162 -5.17 -3.89 6.69
C ILE A 162 -4.01 -4.80 6.28
N HIS A 163 -3.66 -5.70 7.20
CA HIS A 163 -2.57 -6.66 7.03
C HIS A 163 -2.91 -7.76 6.01
N PHE A 164 -1.89 -8.34 5.38
CA PHE A 164 -1.94 -9.36 4.31
C PHE A 164 -2.43 -8.86 2.94
N ASN A 165 -2.56 -7.54 2.77
CA ASN A 165 -2.76 -6.88 1.48
C ASN A 165 -1.43 -6.34 0.93
N VAL A 166 -1.35 -5.04 0.61
CA VAL A 166 -0.11 -4.32 0.26
C VAL A 166 0.68 -4.01 1.53
N GLU A 167 -0.02 -3.62 2.60
CA GLU A 167 0.56 -3.59 3.95
C GLU A 167 0.93 -5.00 4.37
N GLY A 168 2.13 -5.15 4.90
CA GLY A 168 2.61 -6.41 5.41
C GLY A 168 3.95 -6.31 6.10
N ASP A 169 4.44 -7.48 6.48
CA ASP A 169 5.62 -7.62 7.32
C ASP A 169 6.91 -7.13 6.66
N ALA A 170 7.96 -7.04 7.47
CA ALA A 170 9.29 -6.58 7.09
C ALA A 170 9.33 -5.13 6.57
N SER A 171 8.36 -4.28 6.91
CA SER A 171 8.30 -2.86 6.52
C SER A 171 9.54 -2.08 6.96
N THR A 172 9.91 -1.05 6.17
CA THR A 172 11.16 -0.27 6.37
C THR A 172 11.20 0.42 7.73
N THR A 173 10.12 1.11 8.11
CA THR A 173 10.06 1.93 9.34
C THR A 173 8.79 1.65 10.17
N ARG A 174 8.06 0.58 9.85
CA ARG A 174 6.83 0.12 10.54
C ARG A 174 7.04 -1.30 11.05
N GLY A 175 6.46 -1.61 12.21
CA GLY A 175 6.51 -2.94 12.79
C GLY A 175 5.69 -3.95 11.99
N ASP A 176 5.95 -5.24 12.20
CA ASP A 176 5.07 -6.29 11.69
C ASP A 176 3.74 -6.28 12.46
N PHE A 177 2.64 -6.64 11.80
CA PHE A 177 1.30 -6.66 12.42
C PHE A 177 1.25 -7.58 13.65
N TYR A 178 1.99 -8.68 13.62
CA TYR A 178 2.11 -9.62 14.75
C TYR A 178 2.53 -8.93 16.06
N PHE A 179 3.30 -7.84 16.00
CA PHE A 179 3.74 -7.09 17.18
C PHE A 179 2.77 -5.96 17.60
N GLY A 180 1.63 -5.81 16.91
CA GLY A 180 0.50 -4.99 17.33
C GLY A 180 0.37 -3.62 16.64
N ASN A 181 1.43 -3.08 16.02
CA ASN A 181 1.35 -1.79 15.31
C ASN A 181 2.17 -1.82 14.01
N ASN A 182 1.45 -1.85 12.89
CA ASN A 182 2.00 -1.96 11.53
C ASN A 182 1.97 -0.65 10.73
N TYR A 183 1.61 0.48 11.35
CA TYR A 183 1.38 1.74 10.63
C TYR A 183 2.12 2.94 11.20
N SER A 184 2.42 2.93 12.49
CA SER A 184 3.14 4.02 13.15
C SER A 184 4.62 3.99 12.80
N PHE A 185 5.23 5.17 12.68
CA PHE A 185 6.67 5.30 12.57
C PHE A 185 7.35 4.68 13.80
N ASN A 186 8.41 3.91 13.55
CA ASN A 186 9.18 3.22 14.59
C ASN A 186 10.64 3.68 14.55
N GLU A 187 11.05 4.39 15.60
CA GLU A 187 12.40 4.96 15.73
C GLU A 187 13.48 3.88 15.66
N ILE A 188 13.29 2.72 16.32
CA ILE A 188 14.27 1.62 16.32
C ILE A 188 14.51 1.10 14.89
N LEU A 189 13.46 1.03 14.07
CA LEU A 189 13.58 0.59 12.68
C LEU A 189 14.20 1.67 11.79
N PHE A 190 14.00 2.95 12.11
CA PHE A 190 14.69 4.04 11.42
C PHE A 190 16.18 4.09 11.78
N ASP A 191 16.54 3.86 13.05
CA ASP A 191 17.93 3.72 13.49
C ASP A 191 18.65 2.58 12.76
N GLN A 192 17.96 1.46 12.52
CA GLN A 192 18.49 0.35 11.72
C GLN A 192 18.74 0.76 10.25
N LEU A 193 17.87 1.58 9.66
CA LEU A 193 18.08 2.13 8.32
C LEU A 193 19.29 3.08 8.29
N GLU A 194 19.43 3.91 9.32
CA GLU A 194 20.61 4.78 9.51
C GLU A 194 21.90 3.96 9.66
N GLU A 195 21.89 2.87 10.43
CA GLU A 195 23.04 1.98 10.55
C GLU A 195 23.44 1.38 9.19
N ALA A 196 22.46 0.94 8.39
CA ALA A 196 22.71 0.44 7.05
C ALA A 196 23.29 1.53 6.12
N ALA A 197 22.75 2.75 6.18
CA ALA A 197 23.24 3.91 5.44
C ALA A 197 24.70 4.24 5.80
N ASN A 198 25.04 4.23 7.08
CA ASN A 198 26.41 4.46 7.56
C ASN A 198 27.36 3.33 7.14
N ARG A 199 26.90 2.08 7.15
CA ARG A 199 27.75 0.91 6.87
C ARG A 199 28.13 0.77 5.40
N VAL A 200 27.20 1.00 4.47
CA VAL A 200 27.44 0.74 3.03
C VAL A 200 27.07 1.90 2.11
N GLY A 201 26.40 2.94 2.62
CA GLY A 201 25.95 4.10 1.84
C GLY A 201 26.71 5.39 2.14
N ASN A 202 27.78 5.35 2.94
CA ASN A 202 28.54 6.53 3.37
C ASN A 202 27.65 7.62 4.01
N GLY A 203 26.67 7.21 4.82
CA GLY A 203 25.71 8.10 5.50
C GLY A 203 24.49 8.48 4.65
N PHE A 204 24.38 7.98 3.42
CA PHE A 204 23.21 8.15 2.57
C PHE A 204 22.41 6.85 2.47
N ILE A 205 21.09 6.98 2.31
CA ILE A 205 20.25 5.89 1.86
C ILE A 205 20.44 5.78 0.35
N THR A 206 21.25 4.81 -0.06
CA THR A 206 21.49 4.35 -1.44
C THR A 206 20.76 3.03 -1.72
N ILE A 207 20.82 2.53 -2.96
CA ILE A 207 20.30 1.20 -3.33
C ILE A 207 20.90 0.10 -2.43
N GLU A 208 22.21 0.15 -2.17
CA GLU A 208 22.93 -0.84 -1.38
C GLU A 208 22.48 -0.82 0.07
N SER A 209 22.42 0.36 0.69
CA SER A 209 21.99 0.50 2.09
C SER A 209 20.51 0.17 2.30
N ALA A 210 19.63 0.59 1.38
CA ALA A 210 18.21 0.25 1.43
C ALA A 210 17.98 -1.25 1.25
N SER A 211 18.75 -1.90 0.37
CA SER A 211 18.69 -3.36 0.16
C SER A 211 19.23 -4.13 1.37
N LEU A 212 20.33 -3.66 1.97
CA LEU A 212 20.85 -4.23 3.21
C LEU A 212 19.82 -4.12 4.33
N HIS A 213 19.22 -2.94 4.52
CA HIS A 213 18.15 -2.76 5.50
C HIS A 213 16.97 -3.68 5.23
N ARG A 214 16.49 -3.79 3.98
CA ARG A 214 15.39 -4.70 3.62
C ARG A 214 15.72 -6.16 3.95
N ALA A 215 16.94 -6.62 3.65
CA ALA A 215 17.38 -7.97 3.99
C ALA A 215 17.39 -8.19 5.51
N LEU A 216 17.86 -7.21 6.29
CA LEU A 216 17.83 -7.25 7.75
C LEU A 216 16.39 -7.30 8.28
N ARG A 217 15.48 -6.51 7.69
CA ARG A 217 14.05 -6.50 8.06
C ARG A 217 13.37 -7.85 7.81
N ILE A 218 13.65 -8.48 6.66
CA ILE A 218 13.12 -9.80 6.33
C ILE A 218 13.67 -10.85 7.31
N ASN A 219 14.98 -10.88 7.54
CA ASN A 219 15.58 -11.83 8.48
C ASN A 219 15.06 -11.64 9.92
N ASP A 220 14.90 -10.41 10.36
CA ASP A 220 14.31 -10.07 11.65
C ASP A 220 12.86 -10.60 11.78
N SER A 221 12.06 -10.44 10.72
CA SER A 221 10.69 -10.98 10.66
C SER A 221 10.69 -12.51 10.68
N ILE A 222 11.56 -13.16 9.89
CA ILE A 222 11.76 -14.62 9.91
C ILE A 222 12.08 -15.11 11.33
N THR A 223 12.95 -14.39 12.06
CA THR A 223 13.45 -14.83 13.36
C THR A 223 12.60 -14.46 14.56
N ARG A 224 11.56 -13.64 14.40
CA ARG A 224 10.73 -13.19 15.54
C ARG A 224 9.23 -13.27 15.33
N ASN A 225 8.76 -13.24 14.09
CA ASN A 225 7.33 -13.25 13.77
C ASN A 225 6.92 -14.67 13.33
N PRO A 226 6.22 -15.46 14.16
CA PRO A 226 5.81 -16.83 13.83
C PRO A 226 4.81 -16.90 12.68
N THR A 227 4.15 -15.78 12.37
CA THR A 227 3.17 -15.63 11.29
C THR A 227 3.72 -14.77 10.14
N PHE A 228 5.04 -14.59 10.06
CA PHE A 228 5.68 -13.79 9.02
C PHE A 228 5.18 -14.22 7.64
N TRP A 229 4.64 -13.27 6.88
CA TRP A 229 4.14 -13.55 5.54
C TRP A 229 4.74 -12.57 4.53
N PHE A 230 5.34 -13.13 3.48
CA PHE A 230 6.09 -12.40 2.47
C PHE A 230 5.80 -12.92 1.06
N GLY A 231 4.53 -13.18 0.76
CA GLY A 231 4.05 -13.46 -0.59
C GLY A 231 3.56 -12.22 -1.31
N SER A 232 3.26 -12.32 -2.58
CA SER A 232 2.68 -11.26 -3.41
C SER A 232 1.24 -10.95 -2.98
N PRO A 233 0.78 -9.68 -2.96
CA PRO A 233 1.49 -8.52 -3.48
C PRO A 233 2.51 -7.91 -2.51
N ARG A 234 2.56 -8.32 -1.23
CA ARG A 234 3.52 -7.78 -0.25
C ARG A 234 4.97 -7.96 -0.68
N PHE A 235 5.31 -9.12 -1.25
CA PHE A 235 6.62 -9.38 -1.83
C PHE A 235 7.03 -8.27 -2.82
N VAL A 236 6.19 -8.01 -3.82
CA VAL A 236 6.43 -6.96 -4.83
C VAL A 236 6.44 -5.57 -4.19
N ALA A 237 5.50 -5.30 -3.28
CA ALA A 237 5.39 -4.01 -2.59
C ALA A 237 6.63 -3.70 -1.74
N ALA A 238 7.15 -4.66 -0.98
CA ALA A 238 8.36 -4.49 -0.17
C ALA A 238 9.58 -4.14 -1.02
N TYR A 239 9.72 -4.73 -2.19
CA TYR A 239 10.79 -4.42 -3.14
C TYR A 239 10.60 -3.01 -3.73
N LEU A 240 9.38 -2.64 -4.11
CA LEU A 240 9.04 -1.29 -4.57
C LEU A 240 9.29 -0.23 -3.49
N GLU A 241 8.88 -0.46 -2.26
CA GLU A 241 9.09 0.44 -1.12
C GLU A 241 10.56 0.62 -0.75
N THR A 242 11.44 -0.29 -1.18
CA THR A 242 12.89 -0.16 -1.01
C THR A 242 13.48 0.86 -1.99
N THR A 243 12.82 1.09 -3.13
CA THR A 243 13.32 1.92 -4.23
C THR A 243 12.57 3.24 -4.39
N VAL A 244 11.28 3.27 -4.06
CA VAL A 244 10.39 4.45 -4.08
C VAL A 244 10.96 5.66 -3.33
N PRO A 245 11.54 5.53 -2.11
CA PRO A 245 12.17 6.67 -1.43
C PRO A 245 13.31 7.27 -2.25
N LEU A 246 14.10 6.44 -2.92
CA LEU A 246 15.20 6.89 -3.78
C LEU A 246 14.67 7.57 -5.05
N ALA A 247 13.54 7.10 -5.57
CA ALA A 247 12.91 7.67 -6.76
C ALA A 247 12.15 8.98 -6.47
N PHE A 248 11.61 9.17 -5.26
CA PHE A 248 10.67 10.26 -4.99
C PHE A 248 11.07 11.22 -3.86
N PHE A 249 11.96 10.83 -2.95
CA PHE A 249 12.30 11.66 -1.79
C PHE A 249 13.65 12.36 -1.94
N VAL A 250 14.45 12.03 -2.96
CA VAL A 250 15.65 12.82 -3.28
C VAL A 250 15.18 14.13 -3.92
N ASN A 251 15.60 15.26 -3.35
CA ASN A 251 15.24 16.58 -3.85
C ASN A 251 16.00 16.89 -5.15
N ASN A 252 15.36 17.62 -6.06
CA ASN A 252 16.01 18.18 -7.26
C ASN A 252 16.71 17.13 -8.15
N GLN A 253 16.02 16.00 -8.39
CA GLN A 253 16.44 14.93 -9.31
C GLN A 253 16.45 15.35 -10.80
N THR A 254 16.69 16.63 -11.10
CA THR A 254 17.01 17.11 -12.45
C THR A 254 18.52 17.18 -12.67
N LEU A 255 19.28 17.41 -11.59
CA LEU A 255 20.73 17.57 -11.60
C LEU A 255 21.45 16.43 -10.87
N ASP A 256 20.81 15.89 -9.82
CA ASP A 256 21.32 14.77 -9.06
C ASP A 256 20.66 13.46 -9.50
N THR A 257 21.40 12.66 -10.28
CA THR A 257 20.99 11.32 -10.71
C THR A 257 21.57 10.21 -9.84
N THR A 258 22.22 10.54 -8.72
CA THR A 258 22.88 9.55 -7.85
C THR A 258 21.87 8.70 -7.08
N LEU A 259 20.63 9.20 -6.92
CA LEU A 259 19.57 8.56 -6.13
C LEU A 259 19.97 8.38 -4.65
N ASN A 260 20.82 9.27 -4.13
CA ASN A 260 21.26 9.24 -2.74
C ASN A 260 20.33 10.10 -1.88
N LEU A 261 19.58 9.45 -1.00
CA LEU A 261 18.67 10.11 -0.08
C LEU A 261 19.38 10.39 1.26
N THR A 262 19.34 11.64 1.73
CA THR A 262 19.87 11.98 3.05
C THR A 262 18.93 11.50 4.15
N LEU A 263 19.50 11.13 5.31
CA LEU A 263 18.72 10.66 6.47
C LEU A 263 17.75 11.72 6.99
N ASP A 264 18.15 12.99 6.99
CA ASP A 264 17.27 14.11 7.41
C ASP A 264 16.02 14.21 6.53
N VAL A 265 16.20 14.14 5.20
CA VAL A 265 15.08 14.19 4.26
C VAL A 265 14.23 12.92 4.40
N ALA A 266 14.84 11.75 4.55
CA ALA A 266 14.10 10.52 4.80
C ALA A 266 13.23 10.61 6.07
N ARG A 267 13.76 11.19 7.15
CA ARG A 267 13.02 11.39 8.40
C ARG A 267 11.84 12.34 8.21
N ASP A 268 12.00 13.42 7.44
CA ASP A 268 10.90 14.32 7.12
C ASP A 268 9.71 13.59 6.45
N PHE A 269 9.98 12.64 5.55
CA PHE A 269 8.92 11.82 4.94
C PHE A 269 8.39 10.71 5.86
N TYR A 270 9.27 9.95 6.51
CA TYR A 270 8.89 8.75 7.28
C TYR A 270 8.19 9.05 8.60
N GLU A 271 8.60 10.13 9.27
CA GLU A 271 8.13 10.53 10.60
C GLU A 271 7.22 11.75 10.53
N LYS A 272 7.64 12.81 9.83
CA LYS A 272 6.97 14.12 9.91
C LYS A 272 5.89 14.33 8.84
N HIS A 273 5.80 13.42 7.88
CA HIS A 273 4.89 13.49 6.74
C HIS A 273 5.01 14.83 6.00
N ARG A 274 6.25 15.26 5.73
CA ARG A 274 6.53 16.62 5.28
C ARG A 274 7.52 16.59 4.10
N PHE A 275 7.20 17.34 3.05
CA PHE A 275 8.20 17.71 2.05
C PHE A 275 9.22 18.67 2.67
N PRO A 276 10.53 18.51 2.41
CA PRO A 276 11.52 19.54 2.73
C PRO A 276 11.16 20.90 2.12
N GLU A 277 11.55 22.01 2.74
CA GLU A 277 11.33 23.33 2.12
C GLU A 277 12.06 23.45 0.78
N GLY A 278 11.38 24.00 -0.22
CA GLY A 278 11.90 24.09 -1.58
C GLY A 278 12.04 22.72 -2.28
N PHE A 279 11.35 21.68 -1.80
CA PHE A 279 11.37 20.37 -2.44
C PHE A 279 10.82 20.43 -3.87
N VAL A 280 11.62 19.95 -4.81
CA VAL A 280 11.33 19.85 -6.23
C VAL A 280 11.13 18.37 -6.56
N ARG A 281 9.93 18.02 -7.03
CA ARG A 281 9.64 16.65 -7.48
C ARG A 281 10.54 16.28 -8.67
N ARG A 282 10.79 14.98 -8.86
CA ARG A 282 11.62 14.47 -9.96
C ARG A 282 11.15 14.93 -11.35
N GLN A 283 12.08 14.93 -12.30
CA GLN A 283 11.78 15.13 -13.71
C GLN A 283 11.25 13.83 -14.34
N GLY A 284 10.14 13.92 -15.05
CA GLY A 284 9.53 12.80 -15.76
C GLY A 284 8.88 11.75 -14.84
N PRO A 285 7.95 10.95 -15.42
CA PRO A 285 7.20 9.97 -14.66
C PRO A 285 8.06 8.77 -14.25
N PHE A 286 7.89 8.28 -13.02
CA PHE A 286 8.42 6.98 -12.57
C PHE A 286 7.48 5.87 -13.03
N ASP A 287 7.84 5.18 -14.12
CA ASP A 287 6.98 4.19 -14.75
C ASP A 287 7.38 2.73 -14.44
N VAL A 288 6.61 1.77 -14.98
CA VAL A 288 6.86 0.33 -14.81
C VAL A 288 8.23 -0.11 -15.35
N ALA A 289 8.79 0.56 -16.38
CA ALA A 289 10.10 0.20 -16.92
C ALA A 289 11.22 0.61 -15.96
N GLU A 290 11.09 1.77 -15.33
CA GLU A 290 12.01 2.20 -14.29
C GLU A 290 11.89 1.34 -13.02
N VAL A 291 10.67 0.95 -12.62
CA VAL A 291 10.44 -0.04 -11.56
C VAL A 291 11.22 -1.33 -11.85
N GLY A 292 11.08 -1.89 -13.06
CA GLY A 292 11.80 -3.11 -13.46
C GLY A 292 13.33 -2.94 -13.42
N SER A 293 13.81 -1.75 -13.82
CA SER A 293 15.24 -1.42 -13.76
C SER A 293 15.78 -1.33 -12.33
N MET A 294 14.99 -0.79 -11.39
CA MET A 294 15.37 -0.74 -9.98
C MET A 294 15.28 -2.14 -9.34
N PHE A 295 14.27 -2.93 -9.69
CA PHE A 295 14.10 -4.31 -9.23
C PHE A 295 15.32 -5.16 -9.59
N ALA A 296 15.80 -5.06 -10.84
CA ALA A 296 17.00 -5.77 -11.28
C ALA A 296 18.26 -5.45 -10.44
N LYS A 297 18.33 -4.27 -9.82
CA LYS A 297 19.44 -3.87 -8.93
C LYS A 297 19.29 -4.42 -7.51
N ILE A 298 18.07 -4.44 -6.96
CA ILE A 298 17.83 -4.83 -5.56
C ILE A 298 17.63 -6.34 -5.37
N PHE A 299 17.09 -7.05 -6.38
CA PHE A 299 16.88 -8.50 -6.31
C PHE A 299 18.10 -9.30 -5.88
N PRO A 300 19.29 -9.12 -6.51
CA PRO A 300 20.48 -9.88 -6.12
C PRO A 300 21.01 -9.51 -4.72
N LEU A 301 20.64 -8.35 -4.18
CA LEU A 301 21.11 -7.87 -2.87
C LEU A 301 20.24 -8.37 -1.71
N ILE A 302 18.93 -8.50 -1.91
CA ILE A 302 17.99 -8.98 -0.88
C ILE A 302 17.89 -10.51 -0.90
N ASN A 303 17.74 -11.10 -2.10
CA ASN A 303 17.76 -12.55 -2.35
C ASN A 303 16.91 -13.42 -1.40
N VAL A 304 15.65 -13.04 -1.14
CA VAL A 304 14.67 -13.88 -0.42
C VAL A 304 13.46 -14.12 -1.32
N PRO A 305 13.10 -15.37 -1.67
CA PRO A 305 11.92 -15.66 -2.49
C PRO A 305 10.62 -15.49 -1.69
N PRO A 306 9.45 -15.37 -2.37
CA PRO A 306 8.17 -15.26 -1.67
C PRO A 306 7.86 -16.52 -0.84
N GLY A 307 7.21 -16.32 0.31
CA GLY A 307 7.02 -17.38 1.29
C GLY A 307 6.40 -16.88 2.59
N HIS A 308 6.47 -17.71 3.62
CA HIS A 308 5.94 -17.43 4.95
C HIS A 308 6.64 -18.26 6.01
N ASN A 309 6.47 -17.89 7.27
CA ASN A 309 6.93 -18.68 8.40
C ASN A 309 5.90 -19.74 8.81
N GLU A 310 6.39 -20.94 9.10
CA GLU A 310 5.68 -21.97 9.86
C GLU A 310 6.26 -22.01 11.29
N GLY A 311 5.88 -21.04 12.11
CA GLY A 311 6.52 -20.76 13.39
C GLY A 311 7.80 -19.93 13.24
N VAL A 312 8.42 -19.57 14.37
CA VAL A 312 9.58 -18.67 14.36
C VAL A 312 10.82 -19.37 13.77
N GLY A 313 11.52 -18.69 12.86
CA GLY A 313 12.78 -19.16 12.27
C GLY A 313 12.64 -20.26 11.22
N ASN A 314 11.42 -20.57 10.79
CA ASN A 314 11.12 -21.62 9.82
C ASN A 314 10.43 -21.04 8.57
N TYR A 315 11.23 -20.41 7.70
CA TYR A 315 10.72 -19.81 6.46
C TYR A 315 10.52 -20.84 5.37
N VAL A 316 9.27 -20.98 4.91
CA VAL A 316 8.84 -21.88 3.86
C VAL A 316 8.53 -21.08 2.59
N VAL A 317 9.27 -21.42 1.52
CA VAL A 317 9.09 -20.81 0.20
C VAL A 317 7.75 -21.25 -0.40
N ASN A 318 7.03 -20.32 -1.01
CA ASN A 318 5.84 -20.62 -1.80
C ASN A 318 6.21 -20.75 -3.29
N PRO A 319 6.31 -21.97 -3.85
CA PRO A 319 6.74 -22.15 -5.24
C PRO A 319 5.68 -21.71 -6.26
N GLU A 320 4.43 -21.48 -5.86
CA GLU A 320 3.37 -21.01 -6.76
C GLU A 320 3.43 -19.50 -6.98
N ASP A 321 4.06 -18.76 -6.07
CA ASP A 321 4.21 -17.32 -6.15
C ASP A 321 5.47 -16.98 -6.95
N ASP A 322 5.28 -16.57 -8.20
CA ASP A 322 6.36 -16.17 -9.10
C ASP A 322 6.73 -14.68 -8.98
N GLY A 323 6.12 -13.96 -8.04
CA GLY A 323 6.31 -12.52 -7.88
C GLY A 323 5.76 -11.67 -9.03
N SER A 324 4.98 -12.26 -9.95
CA SER A 324 4.47 -11.54 -11.11
C SER A 324 3.27 -10.65 -10.78
N SER A 325 3.03 -9.68 -11.67
CA SER A 325 1.80 -8.88 -11.64
C SER A 325 0.56 -9.73 -11.88
N CYS A 326 0.64 -10.81 -12.68
CA CYS A 326 -0.48 -11.74 -12.88
C CYS A 326 -0.83 -12.51 -11.61
N TYR A 327 0.17 -13.05 -10.91
CA TYR A 327 -0.05 -13.74 -9.64
C TYR A 327 -0.66 -12.81 -8.59
N SER A 328 -0.10 -11.60 -8.45
CA SER A 328 -0.62 -10.56 -7.56
C SER A 328 -2.07 -10.20 -7.90
N TYR A 329 -2.38 -10.02 -9.20
CA TYR A 329 -3.73 -9.74 -9.68
C TYR A 329 -4.71 -10.85 -9.32
N HIS A 330 -4.44 -12.10 -9.70
CA HIS A 330 -5.35 -13.20 -9.43
C HIS A 330 -5.58 -13.42 -7.93
N ARG A 331 -4.51 -13.31 -7.11
CA ARG A 331 -4.64 -13.40 -5.67
C ARG A 331 -5.56 -12.30 -5.11
N GLN A 332 -5.39 -11.06 -5.57
CA GLN A 332 -6.19 -9.93 -5.10
C GLN A 332 -7.66 -10.02 -5.52
N VAL A 333 -7.93 -10.45 -6.76
CA VAL A 333 -9.30 -10.70 -7.24
C VAL A 333 -9.95 -11.84 -6.45
N ASN A 334 -9.20 -12.91 -6.18
CA ASN A 334 -9.68 -14.02 -5.35
C ASN A 334 -9.96 -13.60 -3.91
N LEU A 335 -9.07 -12.79 -3.30
CA LEU A 335 -9.27 -12.25 -1.96
C LEU A 335 -10.53 -11.37 -1.91
N THR A 336 -10.73 -10.51 -2.92
CA THR A 336 -11.94 -9.71 -3.06
C THR A 336 -13.19 -10.61 -3.11
N ALA A 337 -13.16 -11.71 -3.86
CA ALA A 337 -14.26 -12.67 -3.92
C ALA A 337 -14.55 -13.36 -2.57
N GLN A 338 -13.50 -13.65 -1.80
CA GLN A 338 -13.64 -14.23 -0.46
C GLN A 338 -14.20 -13.24 0.57
N LEU A 339 -13.86 -11.95 0.45
CA LEU A 339 -14.37 -10.88 1.32
C LEU A 339 -15.84 -10.55 1.05
N TYR A 340 -16.29 -10.79 -0.18
CA TYR A 340 -17.66 -10.53 -0.64
C TYR A 340 -18.27 -11.78 -1.29
N PRO A 341 -18.52 -12.86 -0.54
CA PRO A 341 -18.97 -14.13 -1.12
C PRO A 341 -20.42 -14.09 -1.64
N ASN A 342 -21.23 -13.15 -1.16
CA ASN A 342 -22.63 -12.98 -1.56
C ASN A 342 -23.05 -11.50 -1.46
N PRO A 343 -22.51 -10.61 -2.33
CA PRO A 343 -22.76 -9.18 -2.26
C PRO A 343 -24.23 -8.85 -2.61
N THR A 344 -24.72 -7.71 -2.15
CA THR A 344 -26.00 -7.16 -2.66
C THR A 344 -25.86 -6.78 -4.13
N PRO A 345 -26.95 -6.75 -4.92
CA PRO A 345 -26.86 -6.42 -6.36
C PRO A 345 -26.11 -5.12 -6.66
N GLU A 346 -26.34 -4.07 -5.87
CA GLU A 346 -25.68 -2.77 -6.03
C GLU A 346 -24.17 -2.84 -5.73
N LEU A 347 -23.80 -3.63 -4.71
CA LEU A 347 -22.41 -3.83 -4.32
C LEU A 347 -21.69 -4.70 -5.34
N GLU A 348 -22.35 -5.73 -5.87
CA GLU A 348 -21.80 -6.59 -6.93
C GLU A 348 -21.46 -5.77 -8.18
N VAL A 349 -22.36 -4.89 -8.62
CA VAL A 349 -22.12 -3.99 -9.77
C VAL A 349 -20.89 -3.12 -9.52
N ALA A 350 -20.78 -2.53 -8.34
CA ALA A 350 -19.63 -1.69 -7.99
C ALA A 350 -18.32 -2.48 -7.91
N ILE A 351 -18.34 -3.69 -7.33
CA ILE A 351 -17.16 -4.57 -7.26
C ILE A 351 -16.74 -4.99 -8.67
N LYS A 352 -17.67 -5.49 -9.50
CA LYS A 352 -17.39 -5.89 -10.89
C LYS A 352 -16.72 -4.77 -11.68
N ALA A 353 -17.26 -3.56 -11.61
CA ALA A 353 -16.69 -2.40 -12.29
C ALA A 353 -15.27 -2.07 -11.79
N ASN A 354 -15.04 -2.10 -10.48
CA ASN A 354 -13.69 -1.86 -9.92
C ASN A 354 -12.69 -2.98 -10.26
N LEU A 355 -13.13 -4.24 -10.37
CA LEU A 355 -12.29 -5.36 -10.83
C LEU A 355 -11.90 -5.21 -12.30
N VAL A 356 -12.84 -4.73 -13.15
CA VAL A 356 -12.53 -4.36 -14.54
C VAL A 356 -11.50 -3.24 -14.57
N THR A 357 -11.68 -2.20 -13.75
CA THR A 357 -10.70 -1.10 -13.66
C THR A 357 -9.33 -1.59 -13.19
N PHE A 358 -9.27 -2.44 -12.16
CA PHE A 358 -8.02 -3.03 -11.69
C PHE A 358 -7.32 -3.82 -12.79
N TYR A 359 -8.05 -4.64 -13.55
CA TYR A 359 -7.50 -5.35 -14.70
C TYR A 359 -6.93 -4.39 -15.76
N GLN A 360 -7.62 -3.30 -16.06
CA GLN A 360 -7.12 -2.27 -17.01
C GLN A 360 -5.78 -1.65 -16.56
N THR A 361 -5.52 -1.57 -15.26
CA THR A 361 -4.23 -1.04 -14.75
C THR A 361 -3.04 -1.95 -15.07
N LEU A 362 -3.26 -3.23 -15.37
CA LEU A 362 -2.22 -4.17 -15.79
C LEU A 362 -1.73 -3.93 -17.23
N GLN A 363 -2.48 -3.16 -18.03
CA GLN A 363 -2.13 -2.80 -19.41
C GLN A 363 -1.83 -4.04 -20.27
N ASN A 364 -0.74 -4.02 -21.06
CA ASN A 364 -0.28 -5.07 -21.99
C ASN A 364 0.18 -6.37 -21.29
N SER A 365 -0.33 -6.66 -20.10
CA SER A 365 -0.07 -7.93 -19.43
C SER A 365 -0.66 -9.09 -20.23
N THR A 366 0.00 -10.24 -20.17
CA THR A 366 -0.51 -11.49 -20.74
C THR A 366 -1.53 -12.18 -19.82
N CYS A 367 -1.93 -11.52 -18.72
CA CYS A 367 -2.84 -12.10 -17.74
C CYS A 367 -4.27 -12.15 -18.30
N GLU A 368 -4.95 -13.27 -18.11
CA GLU A 368 -6.37 -13.37 -18.46
C GLU A 368 -7.22 -12.63 -17.42
N GLN A 369 -8.22 -11.89 -17.89
CA GLN A 369 -9.17 -11.26 -16.99
C GLN A 369 -10.01 -12.33 -16.26
N TYR A 370 -10.13 -12.21 -14.93
CA TYR A 370 -10.86 -13.17 -14.12
C TYR A 370 -12.15 -12.53 -13.60
N PHE A 371 -13.26 -13.26 -13.68
CA PHE A 371 -14.60 -12.76 -13.40
C PHE A 371 -15.26 -13.58 -12.27
N PRO A 372 -14.92 -13.33 -11.00
CA PRO A 372 -15.43 -14.14 -9.88
C PRO A 372 -16.95 -14.08 -9.69
N TYR A 373 -17.62 -13.09 -10.28
CA TYR A 373 -19.07 -12.87 -10.20
C TYR A 373 -19.78 -13.03 -11.56
N GLY A 374 -19.10 -13.60 -12.56
CA GLY A 374 -19.57 -13.59 -13.95
C GLY A 374 -19.29 -12.28 -14.68
N GLN A 375 -19.48 -12.30 -16.00
CA GLN A 375 -19.24 -11.17 -16.91
C GLN A 375 -20.31 -10.08 -16.81
#